data_AF-X1MT30-F1
#
_entry.id   AF-X1MT30-F1
#
_cell.length_a   1.000
_cell.length_b   1.000
_cell.length_c   1.000
_cell.angle_alpha   90.00
_cell.angle_beta   90.00
_cell.angle_gamma   90.00
#
_symmetry.space_group_name_H-M   'P 1'
#
loop_
_entity.id
_entity.type
_entity.pdbx_description
1 polymer ?
#
loop_
_entity_poly.entity_id
_entity_poly.type
_entity_poly.pdbx_seq_one_letter_code
_entity_poly.pdbx_strand_id
1 'polypeptide(L)' 'MIERYSRPQMSQIWSDENKFNKWLEVEMAVCDAWAEIGVIPKNVI' A
#
# COMPACT_ATOMS: atom_id res chain seq x y z
N MET A 1 -2.26 -3.05 17.79
CA MET A 1 -1.17 -3.54 18.66
C MET A 1 -1.38 -2.94 20.05
N ILE A 2 -1.27 -3.72 21.14
CA ILE A 2 -1.51 -3.19 22.50
C ILE A 2 -0.32 -2.30 22.90
N GLU A 3 -0.57 -1.02 23.16
CA GLU A 3 0.45 0.00 23.43
C GLU A 3 1.48 -0.44 24.48
N ARG A 4 1.01 -1.04 25.58
CA ARG A 4 1.84 -1.54 26.68
C ARG A 4 2.96 -2.52 26.27
N TYR A 5 2.75 -3.30 25.20
CA TYR A 5 3.68 -4.35 24.75
C TYR A 5 4.29 -4.06 23.39
N SER A 6 4.03 -2.88 22.83
CA SER A 6 4.39 -2.55 21.46
C SER A 6 5.46 -1.47 21.42
N ARG A 7 6.53 -1.70 20.67
CA ARG A 7 7.49 -0.63 20.36
C ARG A 7 6.87 0.36 19.38
N PRO A 8 7.13 1.68 19.48
CA PRO A 8 6.56 2.68 18.59
C PRO A 8 6.73 2.34 17.10
N GLN A 9 7.93 1.89 16.72
CA GLN A 9 8.25 1.46 15.35
C GLN A 9 7.34 0.32 14.86
N MET A 10 7.09 -0.67 15.70
CA MET A 10 6.24 -1.82 15.35
C MET A 10 4.77 -1.39 15.29
N SER A 11 4.32 -0.54 16.21
CA SER A 11 2.95 -0.02 16.19
C SER A 11 2.65 0.81 14.94
N GLN A 12 3.65 1.53 14.40
CA GLN A 12 3.51 2.29 13.15
C GLN A 12 3.38 1.36 11.93
N ILE A 13 4.14 0.27 11.87
CA ILE A 13 4.03 -0.71 10.77
C ILE A 13 2.62 -1.34 10.74
N TRP A 14 2.05 -1.62 11.91
CA TRP A 14 0.72 -2.21 12.03
C TRP A 14 -0.40 -1.18 12.21
N SER A 15 -0.14 0.10 11.92
CA SER A 15 -1.17 1.13 11.95
C SER A 15 -2.12 0.99 10.76
N ASP A 16 -3.35 1.46 10.90
CA ASP A 16 -4.31 1.46 9.79
C ASP A 16 -3.82 2.33 8.62
N GLU A 17 -3.17 3.45 8.91
CA GLU A 17 -2.56 4.31 7.89
C GLU A 17 -1.53 3.54 7.06
N ASN A 18 -0.58 2.85 7.71
CA ASN A 18 0.42 2.07 6.99
C ASN A 18 -0.22 0.91 6.22
N LYS A 19 -1.25 0.27 6.78
CA LYS A 19 -2.02 -0.76 6.07
C LYS A 19 -2.65 -0.23 4.79
N PHE A 20 -3.34 0.92 4.85
CA PHE A 20 -3.96 1.53 3.69
C PHE A 20 -2.93 2.02 2.67
N ASN A 21 -1.81 2.60 3.12
CA ASN A 21 -0.70 2.97 2.23
C ASN A 21 -0.13 1.76 1.50
N LYS A 22 0.04 0.61 2.19
CA LYS A 22 0.52 -0.61 1.55
C LYS A 22 -0.48 -1.23 0.59
N TRP A 23 -1.78 -1.15 0.88
CA TRP A 23 -2.80 -1.54 -0.10
C TRP A 23 -2.75 -0.65 -1.33
N LEU A 24 -2.64 0.67 -1.16
CA LEU A 24 -2.52 1.61 -2.28
C LEU A 24 -1.29 1.31 -3.14
N GLU A 25 -0.13 1.07 -2.53
CA GLU A 25 1.10 0.70 -3.25
C GLU A 25 0.91 -0.57 -4.11
N VAL A 26 0.20 -1.57 -3.59
CA VAL A 26 -0.10 -2.80 -4.33
C VAL A 26 -1.04 -2.51 -5.50
N GLU A 27 -2.13 -1.78 -5.28
CA GLU A 27 -3.10 -1.43 -6.33
C GLU A 27 -2.44 -0.61 -7.45
N MET A 28 -1.57 0.35 -7.09
CA MET A 28 -0.78 1.10 -8.07
C MET A 28 0.12 0.19 -8.90
N ALA A 29 0.84 -0.74 -8.26
CA ALA A 29 1.69 -1.69 -8.97
C ALA A 29 0.90 -2.60 -9.93
N VAL A 30 -0.33 -2.97 -9.56
CA VAL A 30 -1.24 -3.72 -10.44
C VAL A 30 -1.64 -2.86 -11.64
N CYS A 31 -2.06 -1.61 -11.41
CA CYS A 31 -2.39 -0.67 -12.48
C CYS A 31 -1.21 -0.43 -13.43
N ASP A 32 0.00 -0.24 -12.91
CA ASP A 32 1.22 -0.09 -13.70
C ASP A 32 1.46 -1.30 -14.59
N ALA A 33 1.40 -2.51 -14.03
CA ALA A 33 1.56 -3.74 -14.80
C ALA A 33 0.48 -3.88 -15.88
N TRP A 34 -0.77 -3.54 -15.57
CA TRP A 34 -1.89 -3.57 -16.51
C TRP A 34 -1.73 -2.53 -17.63
N ALA A 35 -1.16 -1.36 -17.32
CA ALA A 35 -0.86 -0.32 -18.28
C ALA A 35 0.28 -0.72 -19.23
N GLU A 36 1.27 -1.48 -18.74
CA GLU A 36 2.35 -2.03 -19.56
C GLU A 36 1.85 -3.05 -20.59
N ILE A 37 0.94 -3.93 -20.20
CA ILE A 37 0.34 -4.93 -21.11
C ILE A 37 -0.83 -4.37 -21.93
N GLY A 38 -1.16 -3.09 -21.77
CA GLY A 38 -2.14 -2.37 -22.58
C GLY A 38 -3.61 -2.64 -22.23
N VAL A 39 -3.90 -3.17 -21.04
CA VAL A 39 -5.28 -3.35 -20.57
C VAL A 39 -5.90 -2.02 -20.14
N ILE A 40 -5.09 -1.10 -19.61
CA ILE A 40 -5.51 0.28 -19.27
C ILE A 40 -4.57 1.32 -19.93
N PRO A 41 -5.03 2.56 -20.18
CA PRO A 41 -4.17 3.61 -20.70
C PRO A 41 -3.04 4.00 -19.73
N LYS A 42 -1.84 4.28 -20.25
CA LYS A 42 -0.65 4.64 -19.44
C LYS A 42 -0.75 5.96 -18.67
N ASN A 43 -1.76 6.79 -18.95
CA ASN A 43 -1.95 8.10 -18.32
C ASN A 43 -3.10 8.11 -17.29
N VAL A 44 -3.40 6.97 -16.66
CA VAL A 44 -4.48 6.89 -15.65
C VAL A 44 -3.98 7.18 -14.23
N ILE A 45 -2.66 7.13 -14.00
CA ILE A 45 -2.03 7.35 -12.69
C ILE A 45 -1.50 8.78 -12.57
#